data_AF-A0A674CC46-F1
#
_entry.id   AF-A0A674CC46-F1
#
_cell.length_a   1.000
_cell.length_b   1.000
_cell.length_c   1.000
_cell.angle_alpha   90.00
_cell.angle_beta   90.00
_cell.angle_gamma   90.00
#
_symmetry.space_group_name_H-M   'P 1'
#
loop_
_entity.id
_entity.type
_entity.pdbx_description
1 polymer ?
#
loop_
_entity_poly.entity_id
_entity_poly.type
_entity_poly.pdbx_seq_one_letter_code
_entity_poly.pdbx_strand_id
1 'polypeptide(L)'
;VFSPLSLAVLSLSVLSLCPSLSLSLSLQSYQSLSSISVSSDLPSIVVRPLQYFGDVSKTVSELREKLEDFLKGEWTKISTTVNIVDVVLPPEPKTREQLLQYSWQLTLDPNTARTHLSLSEGNRKVTFTGQVQPYPDHPDRFTNQWQVLCREGLSGRCYWEVEWTGDVITAVSYKDISRTGSGNGFGFNNKSWSLQCYSGSYCFRHNNVETKVPGPQSSRVGVYLDHKAGTLSFYSVSDTMTLLHRVQTTFTQPLYPGFGSIVIMKLLSWLNCSGVHIDTSHAGVVYS
;
A
#
# COMPACT_ATOMS: atom_id res chain seq x y z
N VAL A 1 -12.01 36.36 14.02
CA VAL A 1 -13.38 35.81 13.86
C VAL A 1 -13.26 34.57 13.01
N PHE A 2 -13.23 33.39 13.63
CA PHE A 2 -13.37 32.10 12.96
C PHE A 2 -14.59 31.41 13.55
N SER A 3 -15.35 30.77 12.67
CA SER A 3 -16.68 30.23 12.97
C SER A 3 -16.62 29.00 13.90
N PRO A 4 -17.71 28.71 14.65
CA PRO A 4 -17.79 27.59 15.60
C PRO A 4 -17.58 26.19 14.98
N LEU A 5 -17.62 26.06 13.65
CA LEU A 5 -17.40 24.79 12.96
C LEU A 5 -15.92 24.35 12.94
N SER A 6 -14.96 25.27 13.10
CA SER A 6 -13.54 24.94 12.91
C SER A 6 -12.87 24.28 14.13
N LEU A 7 -13.53 24.31 15.30
CA LEU A 7 -13.06 23.59 16.51
C LEU A 7 -13.68 22.20 16.66
N ALA A 8 -14.80 21.91 15.97
CA ALA A 8 -15.46 20.61 16.04
C ALA A 8 -14.68 19.50 15.32
N VAL A 9 -13.98 19.83 14.22
CA VAL A 9 -13.25 18.83 13.41
C VAL A 9 -11.97 18.35 14.10
N LEU A 10 -11.35 19.18 14.94
CA LEU A 10 -10.19 18.78 15.75
C LEU A 10 -10.55 17.94 16.99
N SER A 11 -11.84 17.87 17.35
CA SER A 11 -12.30 17.02 18.46
C SER A 11 -12.62 15.57 18.02
N LEU A 12 -12.81 15.33 16.72
CA LEU A 12 -13.16 14.01 16.18
C LEU A 12 -11.94 13.10 15.90
N SER A 13 -10.72 13.64 15.93
CA SER A 13 -9.50 12.86 15.68
C SER A 13 -8.76 12.41 16.95
N VAL A 14 -9.22 12.80 18.14
CA VAL A 14 -8.61 12.38 19.43
C VAL A 14 -9.50 11.41 20.22
N LEU A 15 -10.75 11.19 19.80
CA LEU A 15 -11.69 10.31 20.50
C LEU A 15 -11.65 8.83 20.07
N SER A 16 -10.76 8.43 19.16
CA SER A 16 -10.67 7.02 18.72
C SER A 16 -9.80 6.13 19.61
N LEU A 17 -9.39 6.57 20.81
CA LEU A 17 -8.37 5.86 21.61
C LEU A 17 -8.76 5.49 23.05
N CYS A 18 -9.93 5.81 23.59
CA CYS A 18 -10.34 5.34 24.93
C CYS A 18 -11.87 5.31 25.13
N PRO A 19 -12.53 4.13 25.11
CA PRO A 19 -13.98 4.01 25.38
C PRO A 19 -14.38 4.30 26.84
N SER A 20 -13.44 4.34 27.78
CA SER A 20 -13.71 4.53 29.22
C SER A 20 -13.92 6.00 29.62
N LEU A 21 -13.47 6.96 28.82
CA LEU A 21 -13.59 8.40 29.10
C LEU A 21 -14.89 9.02 28.58
N SER A 22 -15.60 8.36 27.65
CA SER A 22 -16.86 8.88 27.09
C SER A 22 -18.07 8.69 28.01
N LEU A 23 -18.03 7.66 28.87
CA LEU A 23 -19.11 7.35 29.82
C LEU A 23 -19.08 8.23 31.09
N SER A 24 -17.91 8.77 31.47
CA SER A 24 -17.82 9.62 32.68
C SER A 24 -18.32 11.05 32.43
N LEU A 25 -18.07 11.61 31.25
CA LEU A 25 -18.50 12.96 30.88
C LEU A 25 -20.02 13.09 30.68
N SER A 26 -20.71 12.02 30.28
CA SER A 26 -22.17 12.02 30.10
C SER A 26 -22.94 11.94 31.43
N LEU A 27 -22.37 11.34 32.48
CA LEU A 27 -22.99 11.28 33.79
C LEU A 27 -22.90 12.63 34.54
N GLN A 28 -21.80 13.36 34.34
CA GLN A 28 -21.52 14.63 35.03
C GLN A 28 -22.37 15.80 34.50
N SER A 29 -22.75 15.79 33.22
CA SER A 29 -23.67 16.78 32.64
C SER A 29 -25.11 16.59 33.15
N TYR A 30 -25.51 15.35 33.43
CA TYR A 30 -26.84 15.04 33.99
C TYR A 30 -27.00 15.48 35.44
N GLN A 31 -25.93 15.38 36.26
CA GLN A 31 -25.95 15.86 37.65
C GLN A 31 -25.94 17.40 37.77
N SER A 32 -25.51 18.11 36.72
CA SER A 32 -25.46 19.59 36.71
C SER A 32 -26.78 20.25 36.28
N LEU A 33 -27.73 19.48 35.73
CA LEU A 33 -29.03 19.99 35.26
C LEU A 33 -30.16 19.83 36.30
N SER A 34 -29.89 19.22 37.45
CA SER A 34 -30.88 19.03 38.53
C SER A 34 -31.01 20.23 39.47
N SER A 35 -30.29 21.33 39.23
CA SER A 35 -30.28 22.53 40.09
C SER A 35 -30.82 23.79 39.40
N ILE A 36 -31.99 23.70 38.75
CA ILE A 36 -32.74 24.89 38.31
C ILE A 36 -33.99 25.04 39.16
N SER A 37 -34.03 26.17 39.86
CA SER A 37 -34.99 26.59 40.89
C SER A 37 -36.43 26.74 40.37
N VAL A 38 -37.37 26.33 41.23
CA VAL A 38 -38.82 26.49 41.10
C VAL A 38 -39.19 27.97 41.06
N SER A 39 -39.85 28.43 40.00
CA SER A 39 -40.60 29.68 39.96
C SER A 39 -42.09 29.36 39.99
N SER A 40 -42.80 29.96 40.94
CA SER A 40 -44.23 29.82 41.21
C SER A 40 -45.09 30.38 40.08
N ASP A 41 -46.30 29.82 39.97
CA ASP A 41 -47.47 30.31 39.23
C ASP A 41 -47.62 29.82 37.78
N LEU A 42 -48.22 28.63 37.62
CA LEU A 42 -49.18 28.23 36.57
C LEU A 42 -49.82 26.87 36.96
N PRO A 43 -51.07 26.57 36.53
CA PRO A 43 -51.87 25.47 37.09
C PRO A 43 -51.27 24.10 36.74
N SER A 44 -51.24 23.21 37.74
CA SER A 44 -50.66 21.87 37.64
C SER A 44 -51.41 21.02 36.61
N ILE A 45 -50.86 20.89 35.40
CA ILE A 45 -51.18 19.75 34.55
C ILE A 45 -50.54 18.53 35.21
N VAL A 46 -51.37 17.66 35.79
CA VAL A 46 -50.98 16.32 36.19
C VAL A 46 -50.65 15.55 34.91
N VAL A 47 -49.40 15.65 34.46
CA VAL A 47 -48.86 14.75 33.44
C VAL A 47 -48.69 13.41 34.15
N ARG A 48 -49.62 12.49 33.92
CA ARG A 48 -49.45 11.09 34.30
C ARG A 48 -48.16 10.59 33.62
N PRO A 49 -47.15 10.10 34.36
CA PRO A 49 -45.99 9.49 33.74
C PRO A 49 -46.47 8.25 32.97
N LEU A 50 -46.31 8.28 31.65
CA LEU A 50 -46.60 7.15 30.77
C LEU A 50 -45.76 5.96 31.23
N GLN A 51 -46.41 5.00 31.89
CA GLN A 51 -45.90 3.68 32.29
C GLN A 51 -45.54 2.77 31.09
N TYR A 52 -45.20 3.33 29.93
CA TYR A 52 -45.14 2.62 28.65
C TYR A 52 -43.73 2.48 28.05
N PHE A 53 -42.68 2.91 28.75
CA PHE A 53 -41.29 2.82 28.25
C PHE A 53 -40.48 1.65 28.79
N GLY A 54 -40.96 0.93 29.81
CA GLY A 54 -40.25 -0.23 30.38
C GLY A 54 -40.10 -1.38 29.37
N ASP A 55 -41.19 -1.72 28.68
CA ASP A 55 -41.19 -2.80 27.69
C ASP A 55 -40.36 -2.45 26.44
N VAL A 56 -40.36 -1.17 26.05
CA VAL A 56 -39.53 -0.69 24.93
C VAL A 56 -38.05 -0.72 25.30
N SER A 57 -37.67 -0.29 26.51
CA SER A 57 -36.29 -0.34 26.96
C SER A 57 -35.77 -1.78 27.11
N LYS A 58 -36.65 -2.69 27.56
CA LYS A 58 -36.33 -4.11 27.68
C LYS A 58 -36.09 -4.76 26.32
N THR A 59 -36.99 -4.54 25.37
CA THR A 59 -36.86 -5.09 24.00
C THR A 59 -35.64 -4.53 23.26
N VAL A 60 -35.29 -3.25 23.46
CA VAL A 60 -34.06 -2.66 22.90
C VAL A 60 -32.81 -3.30 23.52
N SER A 61 -32.82 -3.60 24.82
CA SER A 61 -31.71 -4.27 25.49
C SER A 61 -31.51 -5.71 24.98
N GLU A 62 -32.61 -6.44 24.80
CA GLU A 62 -32.59 -7.81 24.25
C GLU A 62 -32.08 -7.84 22.79
N LEU A 63 -32.43 -6.86 21.98
CA LEU A 63 -31.91 -6.74 20.60
C LEU A 63 -30.42 -6.40 20.59
N ARG A 64 -29.96 -5.55 21.52
CA ARG A 64 -28.54 -5.20 21.65
C ARG A 64 -27.70 -6.43 22.00
N GLU A 65 -28.12 -7.22 22.98
CA GLU A 65 -27.38 -8.44 23.34
C GLU A 65 -27.34 -9.45 22.20
N LYS A 66 -28.47 -9.66 21.50
CA LYS A 66 -28.50 -10.53 20.31
C LYS A 66 -27.57 -10.05 19.21
N LEU A 67 -27.47 -8.73 19.00
CA LEU A 67 -26.55 -8.18 18.02
C LEU A 67 -25.09 -8.34 18.47
N GLU A 68 -24.78 -8.11 19.74
CA GLU A 68 -23.42 -8.31 20.27
C GLU A 68 -22.99 -9.79 20.19
N ASP A 69 -23.89 -10.72 20.48
CA ASP A 69 -23.63 -12.16 20.37
C ASP A 69 -23.50 -12.61 18.91
N PHE A 70 -24.35 -12.09 18.02
CA PHE A 70 -24.21 -12.33 16.58
C PHE A 70 -22.88 -11.81 16.05
N LEU A 71 -22.49 -10.58 16.43
CA LEU A 71 -21.21 -9.99 16.04
C LEU A 71 -20.03 -10.79 16.60
N LYS A 72 -20.07 -11.24 17.87
CA LYS A 72 -19.01 -12.10 18.43
C LYS A 72 -18.92 -13.46 17.72
N GLY A 73 -20.06 -14.09 17.45
CA GLY A 73 -20.12 -15.40 16.79
C GLY A 73 -19.63 -15.35 15.33
N GLU A 74 -20.09 -14.36 14.56
CA GLU A 74 -19.64 -14.18 13.18
C GLU A 74 -18.18 -13.69 13.13
N TRP A 75 -17.78 -12.79 14.03
CA TRP A 75 -16.38 -12.33 14.10
C TRP A 75 -15.42 -13.46 14.44
N THR A 76 -15.77 -14.35 15.38
CA THR A 76 -14.93 -15.50 15.72
C THR A 76 -14.86 -16.51 14.57
N LYS A 77 -15.97 -16.79 13.88
CA LYS A 77 -15.96 -17.65 12.68
C LYS A 77 -15.09 -17.06 11.58
N ILE A 78 -15.28 -15.77 11.25
CA ILE A 78 -14.45 -15.07 10.26
C ILE A 78 -12.99 -15.08 10.71
N SER A 79 -12.68 -14.79 11.97
CA SER A 79 -11.32 -14.81 12.50
C SER A 79 -10.68 -16.20 12.44
N THR A 80 -11.45 -17.26 12.67
CA THR A 80 -10.95 -18.65 12.60
C THR A 80 -10.74 -19.07 11.14
N THR A 81 -11.66 -18.73 10.24
CA THR A 81 -11.50 -18.95 8.80
C THR A 81 -10.32 -18.16 8.23
N VAL A 82 -10.16 -16.89 8.62
CA VAL A 82 -9.01 -16.06 8.23
C VAL A 82 -7.70 -16.64 8.77
N ASN A 83 -7.63 -17.09 10.02
CA ASN A 83 -6.45 -17.76 10.58
C ASN A 83 -6.09 -19.07 9.87
N ILE A 84 -7.07 -19.85 9.39
CA ILE A 84 -6.81 -21.08 8.63
C ILE A 84 -6.35 -20.76 7.20
N VAL A 85 -6.88 -19.70 6.58
CA VAL A 85 -6.51 -19.26 5.23
C VAL A 85 -5.14 -18.55 5.22
N ASP A 86 -4.72 -17.93 6.33
CA ASP A 86 -3.43 -17.23 6.46
C ASP A 86 -2.19 -18.17 6.44
N VAL A 87 -2.36 -19.50 6.48
CA VAL A 87 -1.22 -20.46 6.59
C VAL A 87 -0.87 -21.19 5.30
N VAL A 88 -1.59 -20.98 4.19
CA VAL A 88 -1.13 -21.47 2.87
C VAL A 88 -1.23 -20.36 1.85
N LEU A 89 -0.24 -19.45 1.87
CA LEU A 89 0.01 -18.60 0.71
C LEU A 89 0.15 -19.52 -0.52
N PRO A 90 -0.52 -19.21 -1.65
CA PRO A 90 -0.37 -20.01 -2.86
C PRO A 90 1.12 -20.13 -3.22
N PRO A 91 1.57 -21.25 -3.79
CA PRO A 91 2.97 -21.45 -4.11
C PRO A 91 3.50 -20.32 -4.97
N GLU A 92 4.82 -20.08 -4.90
CA GLU A 92 5.45 -19.08 -5.74
C GLU A 92 5.17 -19.34 -7.23
N PRO A 93 4.77 -18.32 -8.00
CA PRO A 93 4.55 -18.44 -9.43
C PRO A 93 5.78 -18.99 -10.16
N LYS A 94 5.57 -19.95 -11.06
CA LYS A 94 6.66 -20.59 -11.82
C LYS A 94 6.68 -20.19 -13.30
N THR A 95 5.54 -19.75 -13.82
CA THR A 95 5.42 -19.33 -15.22
C THR A 95 5.19 -17.82 -15.32
N ARG A 96 5.49 -17.27 -16.51
CA ARG A 96 5.26 -15.86 -16.77
C ARG A 96 3.79 -15.48 -16.64
N GLU A 97 2.89 -16.34 -17.08
CA GLU A 97 1.43 -16.14 -17.00
C GLU A 97 0.97 -16.05 -15.54
N GLN A 98 1.51 -16.89 -14.67
CA GLN A 98 1.23 -16.83 -13.24
C GLN A 98 1.81 -15.57 -12.59
N LEU A 99 3.00 -15.13 -13.01
CA LEU A 99 3.61 -13.88 -12.53
C LEU A 99 2.79 -12.65 -12.95
N LEU A 100 2.26 -12.65 -14.18
CA LEU A 100 1.41 -11.57 -14.70
C LEU A 100 0.09 -11.40 -13.93
N GLN A 101 -0.39 -12.43 -13.22
CA GLN A 101 -1.54 -12.31 -12.30
C GLN A 101 -1.25 -11.35 -11.14
N TYR A 102 0.01 -11.15 -10.79
CA TYR A 102 0.47 -10.21 -9.76
C TYR A 102 0.99 -8.90 -10.37
N SER A 103 0.64 -8.61 -11.63
CA SER A 103 1.12 -7.41 -12.31
C SER A 103 0.74 -6.15 -11.54
N TRP A 104 1.72 -5.26 -11.37
CA TRP A 104 1.54 -4.00 -10.68
C TRP A 104 1.92 -2.84 -11.58
N GLN A 105 1.06 -1.83 -11.65
CA GLN A 105 1.31 -0.63 -12.41
C GLN A 105 2.13 0.35 -11.56
N LEU A 106 3.31 0.72 -12.06
CA LEU A 106 4.24 1.59 -11.38
C LEU A 106 4.27 2.99 -12.01
N THR A 107 4.52 3.98 -11.18
CA THR A 107 4.65 5.39 -11.58
C THR A 107 5.90 5.99 -10.98
N LEU A 108 6.78 6.52 -11.83
CA LEU A 108 8.00 7.22 -11.40
C LEU A 108 7.62 8.49 -10.62
N ASP A 109 8.32 8.73 -9.52
CA ASP A 109 8.09 9.91 -8.69
C ASP A 109 9.01 11.08 -9.07
N PRO A 110 8.48 12.17 -9.67
CA PRO A 110 9.27 13.36 -10.01
C PRO A 110 9.94 14.01 -8.80
N ASN A 111 9.43 13.80 -7.59
CA ASN A 111 9.99 14.35 -6.37
C ASN A 111 11.29 13.65 -5.95
N THR A 112 11.50 12.41 -6.40
CA THR A 112 12.73 11.66 -6.10
C THR A 112 13.76 11.75 -7.22
N ALA A 113 13.31 11.99 -8.46
CA ALA A 113 14.15 11.97 -9.65
C ALA A 113 15.32 12.96 -9.57
N ARG A 114 16.54 12.48 -9.84
CA ARG A 114 17.69 13.36 -10.02
C ARG A 114 17.45 14.31 -11.20
N THR A 115 17.89 15.55 -11.07
CA THR A 115 17.58 16.64 -12.01
C THR A 115 18.04 16.42 -13.45
N HIS A 116 18.93 15.47 -13.74
CA HIS A 116 19.35 15.19 -15.14
C HIS A 116 18.53 14.08 -15.81
N LEU A 117 17.62 13.45 -15.04
CA LEU A 117 16.68 12.46 -15.54
C LEU A 117 15.40 13.16 -15.98
N SER A 118 14.95 12.90 -17.19
CA SER A 118 13.66 13.35 -17.70
C SER A 118 12.65 12.22 -17.60
N LEU A 119 11.49 12.53 -17.01
CA LEU A 119 10.35 11.63 -16.90
C LEU A 119 9.34 11.93 -18.01
N SER A 120 8.87 10.88 -18.69
CA SER A 120 7.94 10.99 -19.82
C SER A 120 6.93 9.84 -19.84
N GLU A 121 6.02 9.85 -20.82
CA GLU A 121 4.97 8.83 -21.00
C GLU A 121 4.05 8.64 -19.77
N GLY A 122 3.73 9.75 -19.10
CA GLY A 122 2.96 9.73 -17.86
C GLY A 122 3.79 9.18 -16.69
N ASN A 123 5.06 9.58 -16.59
CA ASN A 123 6.02 9.09 -15.60
C ASN A 123 6.22 7.58 -15.64
N ARG A 124 6.22 7.00 -16.84
CA ARG A 124 6.53 5.57 -17.06
C ARG A 124 7.84 5.36 -17.77
N LYS A 125 8.45 6.40 -18.30
CA LYS A 125 9.75 6.35 -18.97
C LYS A 125 10.70 7.32 -18.31
N VAL A 126 11.92 6.87 -18.04
CA VAL A 126 13.03 7.68 -17.57
C VAL A 126 14.14 7.67 -18.60
N THR A 127 14.66 8.86 -18.91
CA THR A 127 15.76 9.06 -19.85
C THR A 127 16.79 9.98 -19.22
N PHE A 128 18.07 9.65 -19.33
CA PHE A 128 19.14 10.61 -19.05
C PHE A 128 19.27 11.61 -20.20
N THR A 129 19.25 12.91 -19.88
CA THR A 129 19.23 13.96 -20.92
C THR A 129 20.46 14.86 -20.92
N GLY A 130 21.38 14.70 -19.94
CA GLY A 130 22.51 15.61 -19.74
C GLY A 130 22.14 17.05 -19.36
N GLN A 131 20.85 17.41 -19.40
CA GLN A 131 20.32 18.73 -19.08
C GLN A 131 19.55 18.72 -17.77
N VAL A 132 19.67 19.80 -17.00
CA VAL A 132 18.94 19.99 -15.75
C VAL A 132 17.46 20.22 -16.08
N GLN A 133 16.62 19.28 -15.66
CA GLN A 133 15.17 19.35 -15.71
C GLN A 133 14.64 20.32 -14.63
N PRO A 134 13.55 21.05 -14.90
CA PRO A 134 13.01 22.08 -14.02
C PRO A 134 12.16 21.48 -12.89
N TYR A 135 12.74 20.56 -12.12
CA TYR A 135 12.07 19.99 -10.96
C TYR A 135 12.20 20.91 -9.74
N PRO A 136 11.11 21.17 -8.99
CA PRO A 136 11.19 21.91 -7.73
C PRO A 136 12.11 21.23 -6.71
N ASP A 137 12.72 22.00 -5.81
CA ASP A 137 13.47 21.40 -4.71
C ASP A 137 12.56 20.53 -3.83
N HIS A 138 13.07 19.37 -3.43
CA HIS A 138 12.31 18.40 -2.63
C HIS A 138 13.26 17.57 -1.74
N PRO A 139 12.92 17.31 -0.46
CA PRO A 139 13.78 16.56 0.45
C PRO A 139 14.05 15.13 -0.01
N ASP A 140 13.10 14.50 -0.71
CA ASP A 140 13.25 13.14 -1.24
C ASP A 140 14.07 13.06 -2.54
N ARG A 141 14.54 14.19 -3.08
CA ARG A 141 15.25 14.24 -4.36
C ARG A 141 16.66 13.69 -4.23
N PHE A 142 17.01 12.72 -5.08
CA PHE A 142 18.40 12.29 -5.19
C PHE A 142 19.27 13.43 -5.73
N THR A 143 20.40 13.69 -5.08
CA THR A 143 21.30 14.80 -5.44
C THR A 143 22.60 14.36 -6.12
N ASN A 144 23.06 13.12 -5.89
CA ASN A 144 24.36 12.66 -6.39
C ASN A 144 24.23 11.65 -7.53
N GLN A 145 23.33 10.67 -7.39
CA GLN A 145 23.18 9.56 -8.33
C GLN A 145 22.03 9.81 -9.30
N TRP A 146 22.17 9.36 -10.55
CA TRP A 146 21.11 9.43 -11.57
C TRP A 146 20.06 8.35 -11.34
N GLN A 147 19.25 8.55 -10.29
CA GLN A 147 18.26 7.59 -9.84
C GLN A 147 16.90 8.24 -9.60
N VAL A 148 15.87 7.41 -9.60
CA VAL A 148 14.47 7.76 -9.31
C VAL A 148 13.80 6.57 -8.62
N LEU A 149 12.87 6.83 -7.71
CA LEU A 149 11.96 5.82 -7.15
C LEU A 149 10.57 5.95 -7.77
N CYS A 150 9.81 4.86 -7.76
CA CYS A 150 8.38 4.89 -7.96
C CYS A 150 7.64 5.41 -6.73
N ARG A 151 6.39 5.81 -6.91
CA ARG A 151 5.50 6.30 -5.83
C ARG A 151 4.98 5.17 -4.96
N GLU A 152 4.81 3.99 -5.55
CA GLU A 152 4.15 2.85 -4.94
C GLU A 152 5.12 2.12 -3.99
N GLY A 153 4.79 2.09 -2.69
CA GLY A 153 5.46 1.24 -1.70
C GLY A 153 4.80 -0.14 -1.65
N LEU A 154 5.54 -1.17 -2.02
CA LEU A 154 5.04 -2.54 -2.18
C LEU A 154 5.25 -3.36 -0.91
N SER A 155 4.19 -4.04 -0.45
CA SER A 155 4.21 -4.90 0.75
C SER A 155 3.48 -6.25 0.55
N GLY A 156 3.17 -6.59 -0.69
CA GLY A 156 2.49 -7.84 -1.05
C GLY A 156 3.25 -8.62 -2.11
N ARG A 157 2.51 -9.40 -2.91
CA ARG A 157 3.00 -10.02 -4.13
C ARG A 157 2.81 -9.07 -5.30
N CYS A 158 3.91 -8.70 -5.95
CA CYS A 158 3.89 -7.78 -7.07
C CYS A 158 4.86 -8.25 -8.15
N TYR A 159 4.47 -8.06 -9.39
CA TYR A 159 5.29 -8.33 -10.57
C TYR A 159 5.27 -7.11 -11.49
N TRP A 160 6.42 -6.73 -12.03
CA TRP A 160 6.49 -5.71 -13.07
C TRP A 160 7.60 -6.04 -14.06
N GLU A 161 7.44 -5.56 -15.29
CA GLU A 161 8.47 -5.65 -16.33
C GLU A 161 8.94 -4.27 -16.74
N VAL A 162 10.22 -4.17 -17.03
CA VAL A 162 10.90 -2.96 -17.48
C VAL A 162 11.66 -3.24 -18.77
N GLU A 163 11.43 -2.41 -19.77
CA GLU A 163 12.26 -2.36 -20.97
C GLU A 163 13.39 -1.38 -20.77
N TRP A 164 14.56 -1.70 -21.32
CA TRP A 164 15.77 -0.91 -21.14
C TRP A 164 16.68 -0.95 -22.37
N THR A 165 17.47 0.11 -22.52
CA THR A 165 18.56 0.19 -23.49
C THR A 165 19.79 0.83 -22.86
N GLY A 166 20.98 0.43 -23.31
CA GLY A 166 22.24 0.87 -22.71
C GLY A 166 22.47 0.27 -21.33
N ASP A 167 23.11 1.01 -20.43
CA ASP A 167 23.40 0.55 -19.07
C ASP A 167 22.37 1.12 -18.09
N VAL A 168 21.63 0.23 -17.42
CA VAL A 168 20.57 0.61 -16.48
C VAL A 168 20.65 -0.18 -15.18
N ILE A 169 20.02 0.35 -14.14
CA ILE A 169 19.87 -0.30 -12.84
C ILE A 169 18.38 -0.41 -12.55
N THR A 170 17.90 -1.63 -12.31
CA THR A 170 16.59 -1.87 -11.70
C THR A 170 16.78 -2.25 -10.24
N ALA A 171 16.00 -1.68 -9.34
CA ALA A 171 16.16 -1.86 -7.92
C ALA A 171 14.84 -1.87 -7.17
N VAL A 172 14.88 -2.34 -5.94
CA VAL A 172 13.89 -2.05 -4.90
C VAL A 172 14.61 -1.48 -3.69
N SER A 173 13.98 -0.54 -2.99
CA SER A 173 14.59 0.13 -1.85
C SER A 173 13.57 0.55 -0.80
N TYR A 174 13.99 0.60 0.47
CA TYR A 174 13.23 1.30 1.49
C TYR A 174 13.16 2.80 1.22
N LYS A 175 12.09 3.44 1.69
CA LYS A 175 11.86 4.88 1.46
C LYS A 175 12.93 5.76 2.10
N ASP A 176 13.52 5.30 3.19
CA ASP A 176 14.52 6.02 3.99
C ASP A 176 15.97 5.79 3.50
N ILE A 177 16.15 5.33 2.25
CA ILE A 177 17.44 5.39 1.56
C ILE A 177 17.97 6.82 1.54
N SER A 178 19.27 6.99 1.78
CA SER A 178 19.90 8.32 1.75
C SER A 178 19.67 8.98 0.40
N ARG A 179 19.35 10.27 0.38
CA ARG A 179 19.18 11.06 -0.84
C ARG A 179 20.47 11.76 -1.28
N THR A 180 21.41 11.88 -0.36
CA THR A 180 22.67 12.62 -0.50
C THR A 180 23.89 11.79 -0.10
N GLY A 181 25.08 12.25 -0.46
CA GLY A 181 26.36 11.68 0.01
C GLY A 181 26.84 10.47 -0.79
N SER A 182 28.00 9.93 -0.40
CA SER A 182 28.57 8.70 -0.97
C SER A 182 27.82 7.47 -0.47
N GLY A 183 27.53 6.51 -1.35
CA GLY A 183 26.85 5.26 -0.99
C GLY A 183 25.31 5.32 -1.05
N ASN A 184 24.72 6.43 -1.50
CA ASN A 184 23.28 6.54 -1.77
C ASN A 184 22.82 5.86 -3.08
N GLY A 185 23.75 5.30 -3.85
CA GLY A 185 23.43 4.51 -5.04
C GLY A 185 22.70 3.21 -4.66
N PHE A 186 21.79 2.76 -5.52
CA PHE A 186 21.14 1.47 -5.35
C PHE A 186 22.18 0.34 -5.28
N GLY A 187 22.02 -0.55 -4.31
CA GLY A 187 22.94 -1.67 -4.04
C GLY A 187 24.19 -1.30 -3.25
N PHE A 188 24.57 -0.02 -3.12
CA PHE A 188 25.74 0.43 -2.33
C PHE A 188 25.46 0.55 -0.83
N ASN A 189 24.25 0.23 -0.39
CA ASN A 189 23.79 0.30 0.99
C ASN A 189 22.93 -0.93 1.32
N ASN A 190 22.65 -1.12 2.61
CA ASN A 190 21.82 -2.21 3.13
C ASN A 190 20.30 -1.95 3.01
N LYS A 191 19.87 -0.86 2.37
CA LYS A 191 18.46 -0.47 2.20
C LYS A 191 17.94 -0.68 0.77
N SER A 192 18.76 -1.24 -0.11
CA SER A 192 18.41 -1.45 -1.51
C SER A 192 19.03 -2.74 -2.06
N TRP A 193 18.30 -3.34 -3.00
CA TRP A 193 18.71 -4.51 -3.76
C TRP A 193 18.57 -4.15 -5.24
N SER A 194 19.65 -4.30 -6.01
CA SER A 194 19.67 -3.85 -7.40
C SER A 194 20.24 -4.90 -8.34
N LEU A 195 19.63 -5.00 -9.52
CA LEU A 195 20.21 -5.65 -10.68
C LEU A 195 20.67 -4.57 -11.65
N GLN A 196 21.96 -4.57 -11.94
CA GLN A 196 22.60 -3.75 -12.95
C GLN A 196 22.60 -4.54 -14.26
N CYS A 197 22.09 -3.93 -15.31
CA CYS A 197 21.95 -4.49 -16.64
C CYS A 197 22.91 -3.77 -17.57
N TYR A 198 23.90 -4.49 -18.06
CA TYR A 198 24.90 -4.00 -19.01
C TYR A 198 24.77 -4.76 -20.33
N SER A 199 25.32 -4.21 -21.40
CA SER A 199 25.46 -4.97 -22.65
C SER A 199 26.28 -6.25 -22.42
N GLY A 200 25.61 -7.41 -22.46
CA GLY A 200 26.26 -8.71 -22.35
C GLY A 200 26.43 -9.26 -20.93
N SER A 201 26.02 -8.54 -19.88
CA SER A 201 26.15 -9.05 -18.51
C SER A 201 25.16 -8.45 -17.51
N TYR A 202 24.90 -9.19 -16.43
CA TYR A 202 24.13 -8.70 -15.30
C TYR A 202 24.98 -8.73 -14.04
N CYS A 203 24.74 -7.76 -13.16
CA CYS A 203 25.38 -7.71 -11.87
C CYS A 203 24.36 -7.42 -10.78
N PHE A 204 24.24 -8.33 -9.82
CA PHE A 204 23.44 -8.08 -8.63
C PHE A 204 24.28 -7.36 -7.59
N ARG A 205 23.69 -6.39 -6.89
CA ARG A 205 24.38 -5.65 -5.82
C ARG A 205 23.45 -5.37 -4.64
N HIS A 206 23.97 -5.60 -3.44
CA HIS A 206 23.33 -5.27 -2.16
C HIS A 206 24.39 -5.02 -1.09
N ASN A 207 24.21 -4.01 -0.25
CA ASN A 207 25.13 -3.66 0.84
C ASN A 207 26.60 -3.53 0.38
N ASN A 208 26.80 -2.91 -0.78
CA ASN A 208 28.09 -2.75 -1.44
C ASN A 208 28.77 -4.07 -1.87
N VAL A 209 28.11 -5.21 -1.70
CA VAL A 209 28.57 -6.51 -2.19
C VAL A 209 28.01 -6.71 -3.59
N GLU A 210 28.91 -6.99 -4.52
CA GLU A 210 28.62 -7.21 -5.92
C GLU A 210 28.69 -8.70 -6.26
N THR A 211 27.78 -9.19 -7.09
CA THR A 211 27.71 -10.59 -7.53
C THR A 211 27.38 -10.63 -9.01
N LYS A 212 28.28 -11.21 -9.81
CA LYS A 212 28.03 -11.43 -11.23
C LYS A 212 26.89 -12.43 -11.41
N VAL A 213 25.94 -12.09 -12.29
CA VAL A 213 24.76 -12.90 -12.54
C VAL A 213 24.83 -13.46 -13.97
N PRO A 214 24.96 -14.78 -14.14
CA PRO A 214 24.89 -15.40 -15.46
C PRO A 214 23.43 -15.41 -15.96
N GLY A 215 23.24 -15.32 -17.27
CA GLY A 215 21.92 -15.50 -17.86
C GLY A 215 21.79 -14.95 -19.28
N PRO A 216 20.69 -15.28 -19.96
CA PRO A 216 20.44 -14.82 -21.31
C PRO A 216 20.20 -13.31 -21.33
N GLN A 217 20.76 -12.64 -22.34
CA GLN A 217 20.57 -11.21 -22.54
C GLN A 217 19.17 -10.93 -23.10
N SER A 218 18.53 -9.88 -22.58
CA SER A 218 17.26 -9.36 -23.07
C SER A 218 17.20 -7.85 -22.85
N SER A 219 16.48 -7.12 -23.70
CA SER A 219 16.13 -5.71 -23.47
C SER A 219 15.02 -5.52 -22.42
N ARG A 220 14.60 -6.59 -21.74
CA ARG A 220 13.55 -6.56 -20.73
C ARG A 220 13.89 -7.40 -19.50
N VAL A 221 13.67 -6.81 -18.33
CA VAL A 221 13.77 -7.49 -17.03
C VAL A 221 12.41 -7.55 -16.36
N GLY A 222 12.04 -8.72 -15.87
CA GLY A 222 10.92 -8.92 -14.96
C GLY A 222 11.39 -8.92 -13.52
N VAL A 223 10.64 -8.30 -12.63
CA VAL A 223 10.92 -8.30 -11.18
C VAL A 223 9.69 -8.80 -10.44
N TYR A 224 9.88 -9.82 -9.62
CA TYR A 224 8.87 -10.36 -8.74
C TYR A 224 9.26 -10.12 -7.29
N LEU A 225 8.33 -9.59 -6.52
CA LEU A 225 8.44 -9.40 -5.08
C LEU A 225 7.33 -10.21 -4.40
N ASP A 226 7.69 -11.07 -3.46
CA ASP A 226 6.80 -11.55 -2.41
C ASP A 226 7.33 -10.99 -1.08
N HIS A 227 6.79 -9.85 -0.67
CA HIS A 227 7.27 -9.14 0.52
C HIS A 227 7.09 -9.96 1.79
N LYS A 228 5.92 -10.61 1.95
CA LYS A 228 5.60 -11.45 3.13
C LYS A 228 6.50 -12.67 3.22
N ALA A 229 6.74 -13.35 2.09
CA ALA A 229 7.63 -14.51 2.06
C ALA A 229 9.12 -14.13 2.09
N GLY A 230 9.46 -12.86 1.84
CA GLY A 230 10.84 -12.40 1.82
C GLY A 230 11.58 -12.74 0.53
N THR A 231 10.87 -12.87 -0.59
CA THR A 231 11.44 -13.26 -1.88
C THR A 231 11.51 -12.06 -2.82
N LEU A 232 12.67 -11.84 -3.43
CA LEU A 232 12.86 -10.92 -4.55
C LEU A 232 13.57 -11.66 -5.69
N SER A 233 12.90 -11.77 -6.83
CA SER A 233 13.40 -12.51 -8.00
C SER A 233 13.49 -11.59 -9.21
N PHE A 234 14.59 -11.68 -9.94
CA PHE A 234 14.84 -10.97 -11.18
C PHE A 234 14.88 -11.98 -12.33
N TYR A 235 14.29 -11.61 -13.47
CA TYR A 235 14.17 -12.47 -14.63
C TYR A 235 14.58 -11.74 -15.89
N SER A 236 15.24 -12.46 -16.80
CA SER A 236 15.38 -12.06 -18.19
C SER A 236 14.12 -12.47 -18.92
N VAL A 237 13.49 -11.53 -19.63
CA VAL A 237 12.22 -11.75 -20.32
C VAL A 237 12.42 -11.50 -21.81
N SER A 238 12.40 -12.55 -22.61
CA SER A 238 12.36 -12.48 -24.09
C SER A 238 11.19 -13.32 -24.58
N ASP A 239 11.39 -14.19 -25.56
CA ASP A 239 10.42 -15.23 -25.93
C ASP A 239 10.21 -16.25 -24.80
N THR A 240 11.23 -16.39 -23.94
CA THR A 240 11.18 -17.20 -22.72
C THR A 240 11.51 -16.35 -21.50
N MET A 241 11.11 -16.84 -20.33
CA MET A 241 11.39 -16.18 -19.06
C MET A 241 12.39 -17.02 -18.25
N THR A 242 13.56 -16.45 -17.96
CA THR A 242 14.64 -17.12 -17.25
C THR A 242 14.95 -16.40 -15.95
N LEU A 243 14.98 -17.13 -14.83
CA LEU A 243 15.41 -16.59 -13.54
C LEU A 243 16.90 -16.21 -13.62
N LEU A 244 17.20 -14.95 -13.34
CA LEU A 244 18.57 -14.41 -13.29
C LEU A 244 19.11 -14.50 -11.87
N HIS A 245 18.38 -13.94 -10.91
CA HIS A 245 18.84 -13.86 -9.54
C HIS A 245 17.66 -13.89 -8.57
N ARG A 246 17.87 -14.48 -7.41
CA ARG A 246 16.89 -14.52 -6.32
C ARG A 246 17.56 -14.17 -5.01
N VAL A 247 16.92 -13.28 -4.26
CA VAL A 247 17.25 -12.99 -2.88
C VAL A 247 16.15 -13.54 -1.99
N GLN A 248 16.55 -14.18 -0.89
CA GLN A 248 15.68 -14.55 0.21
C GLN A 248 16.12 -13.77 1.45
N THR A 249 15.27 -12.88 1.96
CA THR A 249 15.57 -12.03 3.12
C THR A 249 14.29 -11.54 3.79
N THR A 250 14.38 -11.04 5.02
CA THR A 250 13.22 -10.43 5.69
C THR A 250 13.18 -8.93 5.38
N PHE A 251 12.12 -8.50 4.68
CA PHE A 251 11.89 -7.08 4.44
C PHE A 251 11.16 -6.45 5.62
N THR A 252 11.67 -5.33 6.12
CA THR A 252 11.19 -4.67 7.35
C THR A 252 10.32 -3.46 7.09
N GLN A 253 10.30 -2.95 5.85
CA GLN A 253 9.50 -1.81 5.42
C GLN A 253 8.95 -2.07 4.01
N PRO A 254 7.93 -1.32 3.55
CA PRO A 254 7.52 -1.34 2.15
C PRO A 254 8.70 -1.05 1.21
N LEU A 255 8.74 -1.76 0.10
CA LEU A 255 9.77 -1.62 -0.93
C LEU A 255 9.28 -0.77 -2.09
N TYR A 256 10.05 0.25 -2.43
CA TYR A 256 9.80 1.14 -3.55
C TYR A 256 10.65 0.70 -4.73
N PRO A 257 10.06 0.34 -5.88
CA PRO A 257 10.81 0.12 -7.10
C PRO A 257 11.62 1.37 -7.46
N GLY A 258 12.83 1.17 -7.95
CA GLY A 258 13.77 2.23 -8.24
C GLY A 258 14.54 1.94 -9.51
N PHE A 259 14.91 3.01 -10.21
CA PHE A 259 15.62 2.94 -11.47
C PHE A 259 16.81 3.89 -11.47
N GLY A 260 17.97 3.38 -11.87
CA GLY A 260 19.15 4.16 -12.18
C GLY A 260 19.44 4.09 -13.68
N SER A 261 19.85 5.19 -14.31
CA SER A 261 20.06 5.19 -15.75
C SER A 261 21.15 6.15 -16.20
N ILE A 262 21.91 5.71 -17.20
CA ILE A 262 22.76 6.55 -18.06
C ILE A 262 22.08 6.77 -19.44
N VAL A 263 21.05 5.99 -19.77
CA VAL A 263 20.36 6.00 -21.08
C VAL A 263 18.83 6.00 -20.91
N ILE A 264 18.10 4.93 -21.28
CA ILE A 264 16.62 4.91 -21.34
C ILE A 264 16.06 3.66 -20.66
N MET A 265 14.99 3.85 -19.90
CA MET A 265 14.23 2.77 -19.28
C MET A 265 12.73 3.09 -19.29
N LYS A 266 11.90 2.08 -19.55
CA LYS A 266 10.44 2.20 -19.68
C LYS A 266 9.73 1.10 -18.92
N LEU A 267 8.79 1.51 -18.05
CA LEU A 267 7.83 0.66 -17.38
C LEU A 267 6.76 0.19 -18.38
N LEU A 268 6.54 -1.12 -18.41
CA LEU A 268 5.50 -1.70 -19.25
C LEU A 268 4.14 -1.66 -18.58
N SER A 269 3.10 -1.39 -19.38
CA SER A 269 1.71 -1.48 -18.96
C SER A 269 1.04 -2.71 -19.54
N TRP A 270 0.39 -3.48 -18.66
CA TRP A 270 -0.49 -4.57 -19.05
C TRP A 270 -1.90 -4.01 -19.20
N LEU A 271 -2.23 -3.48 -20.38
CA LEU A 271 -3.63 -3.21 -20.71
C LEU A 271 -4.27 -4.56 -21.06
N ASN A 272 -5.32 -4.93 -20.33
CA ASN A 272 -6.15 -6.14 -20.46
C ASN A 272 -5.55 -7.48 -20.01
N CYS A 273 -5.79 -7.80 -18.73
CA CYS A 273 -6.13 -9.15 -18.29
C CYS A 273 -7.43 -9.13 -17.48
N SER A 274 -8.50 -8.62 -18.10
CA SER A 274 -9.89 -8.87 -17.66
C SER A 274 -10.65 -9.50 -18.81
N GLY A 275 -10.23 -10.71 -19.17
CA GLY A 275 -10.98 -11.64 -20.02
C GLY A 275 -11.64 -12.72 -19.16
N VAL A 276 -12.34 -12.33 -18.10
CA VAL A 276 -13.34 -13.19 -17.46
C VAL A 276 -14.64 -12.41 -17.48
N HIS A 277 -15.40 -12.62 -18.56
CA HIS A 277 -16.81 -12.27 -18.56
C HIS A 277 -17.48 -13.30 -17.64
N ILE A 278 -17.77 -12.90 -16.40
CA ILE A 278 -18.76 -13.63 -15.61
C ILE A 278 -20.10 -13.23 -16.24
N ASP A 279 -20.63 -14.12 -17.08
CA ASP A 279 -22.01 -14.03 -17.53
C ASP A 279 -22.90 -14.38 -16.34
N THR A 280 -23.47 -13.37 -15.70
CA THR A 280 -24.46 -13.52 -14.61
C THR A 280 -25.89 -13.74 -15.14
N SER A 281 -26.08 -14.06 -16.41
CA SER A 281 -27.39 -14.54 -16.88
C SER A 281 -27.51 -16.05 -16.61
N HIS A 282 -28.63 -16.47 -16.02
CA HIS A 282 -28.98 -17.83 -15.54
C HIS A 282 -28.80 -18.08 -14.03
N ALA A 283 -29.44 -17.25 -13.22
CA ALA A 283 -30.11 -17.70 -12.00
C ALA A 283 -31.58 -17.30 -12.05
N GLY A 284 -32.33 -17.92 -12.97
CA GLY A 284 -33.79 -17.88 -12.99
C GLY A 284 -34.31 -18.86 -11.94
N VAL A 285 -34.79 -18.30 -10.84
CA VAL A 285 -35.45 -19.01 -9.75
C VAL A 285 -36.78 -19.60 -10.24
N VAL A 286 -36.93 -20.92 -10.13
CA VAL A 286 -38.23 -21.59 -10.22
C VAL A 286 -38.82 -21.62 -8.81
N TYR A 287 -39.95 -20.93 -8.61
CA TYR A 287 -40.85 -21.19 -7.48
C TYR A 287 -42.01 -22.05 -7.99
N SER A 288 -42.27 -23.13 -7.25
CA SER A 288 -43.46 -24.01 -7.19
C SER A 288 -44.45 -24.00 -8.34
#